data_AF-A0A0C2WCN8-F1
#
_entry.id   AF-A0A0C2WCN8-F1
#
_cell.length_a   1.000
_cell.length_b   1.000
_cell.length_c   1.000
_cell.angle_alpha   90.00
_cell.angle_beta   90.00
_cell.angle_gamma   90.00
#
_symmetry.space_group_name_H-M   'P 1'
#
loop_
_entity.id
_entity.type
_entity.pdbx_description
1 polymer ?
#
loop_
_entity_poly.entity_id
_entity_poly.type
_entity_poly.pdbx_seq_one_letter_code
_entity_poly.pdbx_strand_id
1 'polypeptide(L)'
;MESANGDINLSLGIARNVPLSVGPITVFMQLHVVRSPAYDILLGRPFDVLTQSCIKNFRNEDTILTIEDPNSNKVVTIPTLRRGPTRYTMTSQPKKPDFRMRRS
;
A
#
# COMPACT_ATOMS: atom_id res chain seq x y z
N MET A 1 14.77 -3.03 1.07
CA MET A 1 14.17 -1.73 0.72
C MET A 1 14.45 -0.81 1.89
N GLU A 2 15.05 0.35 1.65
CA GLU A 2 15.21 1.35 2.70
C GLU A 2 13.85 2.05 2.87
N SER A 3 13.28 1.95 4.07
CA SER A 3 12.02 2.59 4.40
C SER A 3 12.25 4.09 4.61
N ALA A 4 11.18 4.88 4.57
CA ALA A 4 11.22 6.33 4.76
C ALA A 4 11.75 6.76 6.15
N ASN A 5 11.87 5.81 7.09
CA ASN A 5 12.45 6.00 8.42
C ASN A 5 13.93 5.56 8.53
N GLY A 6 14.58 5.19 7.41
CA GLY A 6 15.97 4.70 7.39
C GLY A 6 16.15 3.22 7.73
N ASP A 7 15.06 2.51 8.07
CA ASP A 7 15.15 1.06 8.35
C ASP A 7 15.20 0.25 7.05
N ILE A 8 16.18 -0.65 6.97
CA ILE A 8 16.27 -1.63 5.89
C ILE A 8 15.25 -2.72 6.15
N ASN A 9 14.10 -2.62 5.48
CA ASN A 9 13.09 -3.65 5.49
C ASN A 9 13.41 -4.70 4.44
N LEU A 10 13.57 -5.96 4.87
CA LEU A 10 13.77 -7.08 3.97
C LEU A 10 12.47 -7.32 3.19
N SER A 11 12.56 -7.28 1.86
CA SER A 11 11.43 -7.68 1.01
C SER A 11 11.28 -9.20 1.04
N LEU A 12 10.05 -9.67 1.18
CA LEU A 12 9.69 -11.10 1.10
C LEU A 12 9.61 -11.60 -0.36
N GLY A 13 9.59 -10.68 -1.33
CA GLY A 13 9.48 -11.01 -2.74
C GLY A 13 8.73 -9.93 -3.53
N ILE A 14 8.47 -10.22 -4.81
CA ILE A 14 7.74 -9.34 -5.73
C ILE A 14 6.45 -10.02 -6.13
N ALA A 15 5.32 -9.35 -5.91
CA ALA A 15 4.05 -9.70 -6.52
C ALA A 15 3.99 -9.07 -7.92
N ARG A 16 3.80 -9.90 -8.95
CA ARG A 16 3.84 -9.48 -10.36
C ARG A 16 2.43 -9.26 -10.89
N ASN A 17 2.26 -8.24 -11.73
CA ASN A 17 1.02 -7.92 -12.43
C ASN A 17 -0.19 -7.85 -11.50
N VAL A 18 -0.04 -7.18 -10.36
CA VAL A 18 -1.14 -6.98 -9.41
C VAL A 18 -2.07 -5.90 -9.98
N PRO A 19 -3.36 -6.20 -10.20
CA PRO A 19 -4.31 -5.19 -10.62
C PRO A 19 -4.62 -4.24 -9.45
N LEU A 20 -4.46 -2.94 -9.69
CA LEU A 20 -4.85 -1.87 -8.79
C LEU A 20 -5.95 -1.06 -9.46
N SER A 21 -7.13 -1.05 -8.86
CA SER A 21 -8.29 -0.33 -9.38
C SER A 21 -8.55 0.94 -8.58
N VAL A 22 -8.69 2.06 -9.28
CA VAL A 22 -9.06 3.37 -8.73
C VAL A 22 -10.20 3.92 -9.58
N GLY A 23 -11.42 3.81 -9.05
CA GLY A 23 -12.63 4.09 -9.82
C GLY A 23 -12.69 3.22 -11.10
N PRO A 24 -12.86 3.81 -12.30
CA PRO A 24 -12.91 3.08 -13.57
C PRO A 24 -11.53 2.72 -14.16
N ILE A 25 -10.43 3.14 -13.55
CA ILE A 25 -9.07 2.89 -14.04
C ILE A 25 -8.49 1.68 -13.31
N THR A 26 -7.91 0.74 -14.06
CA THR A 26 -7.17 -0.39 -13.49
C THR A 26 -5.77 -0.43 -14.10
N VAL A 27 -4.75 -0.43 -13.25
CA VAL A 27 -3.35 -0.54 -13.66
C VAL A 27 -2.71 -1.80 -13.09
N PHE A 28 -1.80 -2.40 -13.83
CA PHE A 28 -1.07 -3.59 -13.39
C PHE A 28 0.32 -3.19 -12.92
N MET A 29 0.64 -3.52 -11.67
CA MET A 29 1.86 -3.08 -11.01
C MET A 29 2.68 -4.25 -10.46
N GLN A 30 4.00 -4.07 -10.41
CA GLN A 30 4.90 -4.93 -9.63
C GLN A 30 5.05 -4.34 -8.23
N LEU A 31 4.67 -5.11 -7.21
CA LEU A 31 4.67 -4.67 -5.82
C LEU A 31 5.69 -5.46 -5.01
N HIS A 32 6.55 -4.76 -4.26
CA HIS A 32 7.41 -5.39 -3.28
C HIS A 32 6.60 -5.73 -2.03
N VAL A 33 6.64 -7.01 -1.63
CA VAL A 33 6.02 -7.46 -0.38
C VAL A 33 7.03 -7.29 0.73
N VAL A 34 6.61 -6.67 1.82
CA VAL A 34 7.43 -6.42 3.02
C VAL A 34 6.72 -7.04 4.22
N ARG A 35 7.47 -7.55 5.19
CA ARG A 35 6.91 -8.12 6.42
C ARG A 35 6.52 -6.99 7.39
N SER A 36 5.28 -7.03 7.87
CA SER A 36 4.77 -6.10 8.90
C SER A 36 5.02 -4.61 8.61
N PRO A 37 4.69 -4.11 7.40
CA PRO A 37 4.84 -2.69 7.08
C PRO A 37 3.87 -1.84 7.91
N ALA A 38 4.20 -0.56 8.09
CA ALA A 38 3.28 0.39 8.73
C ALA A 38 2.09 0.79 7.82
N TYR A 39 2.07 0.33 6.56
CA TYR A 39 1.11 0.70 5.54
C TYR A 39 0.72 -0.54 4.73
N ASP A 40 -0.50 -0.57 4.20
CA ASP A 40 -0.97 -1.69 3.38
C ASP A 40 -0.30 -1.69 2.00
N ILE A 41 -0.22 -0.52 1.37
CA ILE A 41 0.43 -0.30 0.07
C ILE A 41 1.12 1.06 0.10
N LEU A 42 2.35 1.12 -0.42
CA LEU A 42 3.05 2.37 -0.70
C LEU A 42 3.22 2.52 -2.22
N LEU A 43 2.53 3.50 -2.79
CA LEU A 43 2.67 3.87 -4.19
C LEU A 43 3.76 4.94 -4.31
N GLY A 44 4.71 4.72 -5.21
CA GLY A 44 5.78 5.65 -5.47
C GLY A 44 5.91 5.95 -6.97
N ARG A 45 7.08 6.44 -7.36
CA ARG A 45 7.35 6.92 -8.72
C ARG A 45 6.90 6.01 -9.87
N PRO A 46 7.00 4.66 -9.80
CA PRO A 46 6.49 3.80 -10.87
C PRO A 46 4.99 3.95 -11.12
N PHE A 47 4.20 4.10 -10.05
CA PHE A 47 2.78 4.40 -10.16
C PHE A 47 2.58 5.78 -10.79
N ASP A 48 3.28 6.79 -10.27
CA ASP A 48 3.11 8.18 -10.71
C ASP A 48 3.42 8.37 -12.20
N VAL A 49 4.48 7.74 -12.68
CA VAL A 49 4.87 7.80 -14.10
C VAL A 49 3.85 7.06 -14.96
N LEU A 50 3.40 5.88 -14.54
CA LEU A 50 2.46 5.06 -15.31
C LEU A 50 1.11 5.75 -15.48
N THR A 51 0.61 6.41 -14.44
CA THR A 51 -0.72 7.05 -14.44
C THR A 51 -0.68 8.55 -14.62
N GLN A 52 0.48 9.13 -14.93
CA GLN A 52 0.71 10.58 -14.92
C GLN A 52 0.10 11.26 -13.68
N SER A 53 0.34 10.68 -12.51
CA SER A 53 -0.37 11.08 -11.29
C SER A 53 -0.07 12.54 -10.93
N CYS A 54 -1.08 13.26 -10.48
CA CYS A 54 -0.97 14.62 -10.00
C CYS A 54 -1.65 14.75 -8.64
N ILE A 55 -0.86 15.12 -7.64
CA ILE A 55 -1.34 15.41 -6.29
C ILE A 55 -1.47 16.91 -6.13
N LYS A 56 -2.64 17.36 -5.72
CA LYS A 56 -2.90 18.77 -5.40
C LYS A 56 -3.33 18.90 -3.95
N ASN A 57 -2.51 19.64 -3.20
CA ASN A 57 -2.76 19.97 -1.80
C ASN A 57 -3.42 21.35 -1.73
N PHE A 58 -4.44 21.48 -0.88
CA PHE A 58 -5.15 22.73 -0.65
C PHE A 58 -4.84 23.28 0.75
N ARG A 59 -5.06 24.59 0.94
CA ARG A 59 -4.77 25.27 2.21
C ARG A 59 -5.68 24.82 3.36
N ASN A 60 -6.85 24.26 3.04
CA ASN A 60 -7.78 23.66 3.99
C ASN A 60 -7.41 22.22 4.36
N GLU A 61 -6.18 21.78 4.04
CA GLU A 61 -5.64 20.44 4.32
C GLU A 61 -6.28 19.31 3.49
N ASP A 62 -7.21 19.64 2.58
CA ASP A 62 -7.69 18.68 1.59
C ASP A 62 -6.58 18.37 0.59
N THR A 63 -6.54 17.12 0.16
CA THR A 63 -5.61 16.65 -0.86
C THR A 63 -6.38 15.80 -1.86
N ILE A 64 -6.21 16.10 -3.14
CA ILE A 64 -6.79 15.32 -4.24
C ILE A 64 -5.67 14.65 -5.03
N LEU A 65 -5.95 13.43 -5.49
CA LEU A 65 -5.11 12.68 -6.40
C LEU A 65 -5.85 12.57 -7.73
N THR A 66 -5.22 13.03 -8.80
CA THR A 66 -5.68 12.83 -10.18
C THR A 66 -4.77 11.80 -10.84
N ILE A 67 -5.37 10.85 -11.56
CA ILE A 67 -4.67 9.83 -12.31
C ILE A 67 -5.29 9.68 -13.71
N GLU A 68 -4.47 9.30 -14.67
CA GLU A 68 -4.83 9.05 -16.06
C GLU A 68 -4.51 7.60 -16.42
N ASP A 69 -5.43 6.94 -17.13
CA ASP A 69 -5.18 5.62 -17.71
C ASP A 69 -4.42 5.78 -19.03
N PRO A 70 -3.16 5.31 -19.12
CA PRO A 70 -2.36 5.46 -20.33
C PRO A 70 -2.94 4.73 -21.55
N ASN A 71 -3.86 3.78 -21.35
CA ASN A 71 -4.44 2.99 -22.44
C ASN A 71 -5.74 3.57 -22.98
N SER A 72 -6.49 4.31 -22.16
CA SER A 72 -7.84 4.79 -22.52
C SER A 72 -8.02 6.30 -22.42
N ASN A 73 -7.00 7.02 -21.95
CA ASN A 73 -7.04 8.46 -21.64
C ASN A 73 -8.17 8.85 -20.67
N LYS A 74 -8.70 7.88 -19.90
CA LYS A 74 -9.65 8.17 -18.83
C LYS A 74 -8.91 8.86 -17.71
N VAL A 75 -9.47 9.96 -17.22
CA VAL A 75 -8.93 10.72 -16.09
C VAL A 75 -9.89 10.63 -14.92
N VAL A 76 -9.35 10.37 -13.74
CA VAL A 76 -10.10 10.27 -12.49
C VAL A 76 -9.41 11.11 -11.43
N THR A 77 -10.20 11.92 -10.73
CA THR A 77 -9.76 12.67 -9.55
C THR A 77 -10.50 12.14 -8.34
N ILE A 78 -9.75 11.73 -7.31
CA ILE A 78 -10.28 11.24 -6.04
C ILE A 78 -9.78 12.09 -4.87
N PRO A 79 -10.64 12.35 -3.87
CA PRO A 79 -10.17 12.92 -2.62
C PRO A 79 -9.35 11.87 -1.87
N THR A 80 -8.29 12.32 -1.20
CA THR A 80 -7.56 11.50 -0.24
C THR A 80 -8.15 11.70 1.15
N LEU A 81 -7.99 10.69 2.00
CA LEU A 81 -8.41 10.75 3.40
C LEU A 81 -7.17 10.77 4.29
N ARG A 82 -7.29 11.41 5.45
CA ARG A 82 -6.27 11.28 6.49
C ARG A 82 -6.09 9.80 6.83
N ARG A 83 -4.84 9.41 7.11
CA ARG A 83 -4.50 8.04 7.49
C ARG A 83 -5.33 7.62 8.71
N GLY A 84 -6.20 6.64 8.51
CA GLY A 84 -6.91 5.95 9.59
C GLY A 84 -6.02 4.88 10.25
N PRO A 85 -6.51 4.20 11.29
CA PRO A 85 -5.82 3.06 11.88
C PRO A 85 -5.58 1.97 10.81
N THR A 86 -4.45 1.27 10.91
CA THR A 86 -4.09 0.17 10.00
C THR A 86 -5.18 -0.89 10.02
N ARG A 87 -5.77 -1.19 8.85
CA ARG A 87 -6.90 -2.14 8.75
C ARG A 87 -6.44 -3.60 8.79
N TYR A 88 -5.19 -3.86 8.43
CA TYR A 88 -4.58 -5.19 8.48
C TYR A 88 -3.40 -5.22 9.46
N THR A 89 -3.72 -5.31 10.74
CA THR A 89 -2.74 -5.83 11.72
C THR A 89 -2.85 -7.36 11.64
N MET A 90 -1.79 -8.08 11.23
CA MET A 90 -1.76 -9.53 11.45
C MET A 90 -1.92 -9.78 12.96
N THR A 91 -3.10 -10.22 13.37
CA THR A 91 -3.39 -10.59 14.75
C THR A 91 -2.63 -11.86 15.10
N SER A 92 -1.79 -11.72 16.13
CA SER A 92 -1.22 -12.76 17.00
C SER A 92 -0.40 -13.89 16.34
N GLN A 93 0.87 -13.98 16.72
CA GLN A 93 1.56 -15.27 16.76
C GLN A 93 0.68 -16.28 17.54
N PRO A 94 0.53 -17.53 17.08
CA PRO A 94 -0.14 -18.55 17.89
C PRO A 94 0.64 -18.68 19.20
N LYS A 95 -0.07 -18.54 20.34
CA LYS A 95 0.52 -18.84 21.66
C LYS A 95 1.10 -20.26 21.59
N LYS A 96 2.37 -20.43 21.96
CA LYS A 96 2.96 -21.75 22.18
C LYS A 96 2.03 -22.53 23.12
N PRO A 97 1.66 -23.78 22.79
CA PRO A 97 0.90 -24.60 23.73
C PRO A 97 1.74 -24.76 25.01
N ASP A 98 1.17 -24.35 26.14
CA ASP A 98 1.80 -24.49 27.43
C ASP A 98 1.74 -25.99 27.82
N PHE A 99 2.83 -26.70 27.60
CA PHE A 99 2.96 -28.13 27.92
C PHE A 99 3.22 -28.39 29.42
N ARG A 100 2.88 -27.44 30.30
CA ARG A 100 2.90 -27.67 31.76
C ARG A 100 1.51 -28.00 32.28
N MET A 101 1.15 -29.28 32.16
CA MET A 101 0.53 -30.08 33.22
C MET A 101 -0.06 -31.35 32.60
N ARG A 102 0.74 -32.42 32.56
CA ARG A 102 0.32 -33.80 32.83
C ARG A 102 1.56 -34.59 33.24
N ARG A 103 1.87 -34.60 34.54
CA ARG A 103 2.63 -35.67 35.16
C ARG A 103 1.87 -36.12 36.40
N SER A 104 1.47 -37.39 36.33
CA SER A 104 1.04 -38.33 37.39
C SER A 104 0.10 -37.80 38.46
#